data_AF-A0A251SA06-F1
#
_entry.id   AF-A0A251SA06-F1
#
_cell.length_a   1.000
_cell.length_b   1.000
_cell.length_c   1.000
_cell.angle_alpha   90.00
_cell.angle_beta   90.00
_cell.angle_gamma   90.00
#
_symmetry.space_group_name_H-M   'P 1'
#
loop_
_entity.id
_entity.type
_entity.pdbx_description
1 polymer ?
#
loop_
_entity_poly.entity_id
_entity_poly.type
_entity_poly.pdbx_seq_one_letter_code
_entity_poly.pdbx_strand_id
1 'polypeptide(L)'
;MTRKKVKLAFIMNDSARKATYKKRKKGLMKKVNELSTLCGIDACAIIYSPYEAQPEVWPNNIGVQRVLAQFKRMPEMEQSKKMVNQESFIKQRITKANDQLKKQIKENREKEMTEVMYQCLTGKRDHSKLDPAGFE
;
A
#
# COMPACT_ATOMS: atom_id res chain seq x y z
N MET A 1 -7.20 24.01 1.68
CA MET A 1 -7.58 22.91 0.74
C MET A 1 -7.28 21.56 1.40
N THR A 2 -8.31 20.76 1.67
CA THR A 2 -8.15 19.41 2.25
C THR A 2 -7.45 18.50 1.26
N ARG A 3 -6.34 17.88 1.69
CA ARG A 3 -5.53 17.01 0.85
C ARG A 3 -6.29 15.71 0.58
N LYS A 4 -6.76 15.52 -0.66
CA LYS A 4 -7.43 14.27 -1.07
C LYS A 4 -6.48 13.08 -0.85
N LYS A 5 -7.00 12.02 -0.22
CA LYS A 5 -6.25 10.77 -0.01
C LYS A 5 -5.84 10.20 -1.37
N VAL A 6 -4.53 9.98 -1.55
CA VAL A 6 -3.99 9.49 -2.82
C VAL A 6 -4.18 7.97 -2.90
N LYS A 7 -4.73 7.48 -4.02
CA LYS A 7 -4.79 6.04 -4.32
C LYS A 7 -3.36 5.56 -4.58
N LEU A 8 -2.90 4.55 -3.85
CA LEU A 8 -1.60 3.91 -4.08
C LEU A 8 -1.72 2.97 -5.28
N ALA A 9 -1.83 3.51 -6.49
CA ALA A 9 -1.86 2.75 -7.73
C ALA A 9 -0.94 3.42 -8.74
N PHE A 10 -0.66 2.73 -9.84
CA PHE A 10 0.10 3.32 -10.93
C PHE A 10 -0.64 4.55 -11.48
N ILE A 11 0.08 5.66 -11.62
CA ILE A 11 -0.48 6.92 -12.13
C ILE A 11 -0.40 6.86 -13.65
N MET A 12 -1.52 6.74 -14.34
CA MET A 12 -1.55 6.61 -15.81
C MET A 12 -1.06 7.87 -16.52
N ASN A 13 -1.48 9.06 -16.05
CA ASN A 13 -1.07 10.34 -16.61
C ASN A 13 0.44 10.57 -16.37
N ASP A 14 1.23 10.65 -17.45
CA ASP A 14 2.68 10.72 -17.34
C ASP A 14 3.19 12.00 -16.67
N SER A 15 2.64 13.17 -17.04
CA SER A 15 3.03 14.45 -16.42
C SER A 15 2.77 14.45 -14.91
N ALA A 16 1.60 13.96 -14.48
CA ALA A 16 1.26 13.82 -13.07
C ALA A 16 2.14 12.79 -12.35
N ARG A 17 2.48 11.68 -13.03
CA ARG A 17 3.38 10.64 -12.53
C ARG A 17 4.80 11.19 -12.34
N LYS A 18 5.34 11.91 -13.33
CA LYS A 18 6.67 12.55 -13.29
C LYS A 18 6.76 13.60 -12.18
N ALA A 19 5.75 14.46 -12.05
CA ALA A 19 5.69 15.46 -10.98
C ALA A 19 5.62 14.80 -9.58
N THR A 20 4.83 13.72 -9.45
CA THR A 20 4.74 12.95 -8.20
C THR A 20 6.04 12.23 -7.88
N TYR A 21 6.69 11.62 -8.88
CA TYR A 21 7.99 10.97 -8.76
C TYR A 21 9.02 11.93 -8.19
N LYS A 22 9.22 13.11 -8.81
CA LYS A 22 10.19 14.10 -8.34
C LYS A 22 9.96 14.50 -6.88
N LYS A 23 8.71 14.77 -6.50
CA LYS A 23 8.35 15.14 -5.11
C LYS A 23 8.60 14.00 -4.12
N ARG A 24 8.17 12.77 -4.46
CA ARG A 24 8.32 11.61 -3.58
C ARG A 24 9.76 11.14 -3.46
N LYS A 25 10.54 11.16 -4.55
CA LYS A 25 11.97 10.86 -4.57
C LYS A 25 12.72 11.75 -3.58
N LYS A 26 12.56 13.07 -3.70
CA LYS A 26 13.17 14.04 -2.78
C LYS A 26 12.77 13.77 -1.32
N GLY A 27 11.49 13.49 -1.08
CA GLY A 27 10.99 13.15 0.25
C GLY A 27 11.59 11.86 0.82
N LEU A 28 11.72 10.82 -0.02
CA LEU A 28 12.31 9.54 0.36
C LEU A 28 13.79 9.71 0.70
N MET A 29 14.58 10.36 -0.16
CA MET A 29 16.00 10.60 0.12
C MET A 29 16.21 11.39 1.41
N LYS A 30 15.38 12.42 1.65
CA LYS A 30 15.40 13.16 2.93
C LYS A 30 15.12 12.24 4.12
N LYS A 31 14.11 11.38 4.03
CA LYS A 31 13.74 10.47 5.11
C LYS A 31 14.80 9.40 5.39
N VAL A 32 15.48 8.90 4.36
CA VAL A 32 16.60 7.96 4.52
C VAL A 32 17.77 8.66 5.22
N ASN A 33 18.10 9.89 4.83
CA ASN A 33 19.13 10.69 5.50
C ASN A 33 18.79 10.97 6.97
N GLU A 34 17.56 11.41 7.26
CA GLU A 34 17.07 11.64 8.63
C GLU A 34 17.15 10.36 9.46
N LEU A 35 16.71 9.22 8.93
CA LEU A 35 16.74 7.94 9.63
C LEU A 35 18.17 7.49 9.93
N SER A 36 19.07 7.56 8.94
CA SER A 36 20.47 7.20 9.10
C SER A 36 21.16 8.08 10.14
N THR A 37 20.91 9.40 10.11
CA THR A 37 21.52 10.36 11.03
C THR A 37 20.99 10.21 12.45
N LEU A 38 19.66 10.13 12.63
CA LEU A 38 19.04 10.13 13.95
C LEU A 38 19.21 8.79 14.69
N CYS A 39 19.23 7.68 13.95
CA CYS A 39 19.35 6.36 14.54
C CYS A 39 20.78 5.80 14.47
N GLY A 40 21.72 6.51 13.83
CA GLY A 40 23.10 6.04 13.67
C GLY A 40 23.21 4.74 12.88
N ILE A 41 22.31 4.51 11.92
CA ILE A 41 22.28 3.28 11.10
C ILE A 41 22.91 3.49 9.73
N ASP A 42 23.62 2.47 9.24
CA ASP A 42 24.03 2.39 7.84
C ASP A 42 22.81 2.09 6.96
N ALA A 43 22.46 3.04 6.10
CA ALA A 43 21.36 2.91 5.15
C ALA A 43 21.78 3.38 3.77
N CYS A 44 21.13 2.85 2.73
CA CYS A 44 21.30 3.33 1.37
C CYS A 44 19.97 3.26 0.61
N ALA A 45 19.84 4.08 -0.43
CA ALA A 45 18.70 4.03 -1.34
C ALA A 45 19.18 4.04 -2.79
N ILE A 46 18.54 3.23 -3.63
CA ILE A 46 18.78 3.13 -5.07
C ILE A 46 17.41 3.23 -5.75
N ILE A 47 17.24 4.21 -6.64
CA ILE A 47 15.96 4.48 -7.30
C ILE A 47 16.19 4.53 -8.82
N TYR A 48 15.57 3.59 -9.52
CA TYR A 48 15.50 3.58 -10.98
C TYR A 48 14.24 4.31 -11.44
N SER A 49 14.34 4.95 -12.60
CA SER A 49 13.25 5.74 -13.15
C SER A 49 13.30 5.74 -14.66
N PRO A 50 12.13 5.71 -15.35
CA PRO A 50 12.09 5.89 -16.79
C PRO A 50 12.41 7.34 -17.23
N TYR A 51 12.53 8.28 -16.27
CA TYR A 51 12.74 9.70 -16.55
C TYR A 51 14.21 10.12 -16.52
N GLU A 52 15.10 9.26 -16.02
CA GLU A 52 16.51 9.53 -15.75
C GLU A 52 17.33 8.34 -16.27
N ALA A 53 18.41 8.60 -17.00
CA ALA A 53 19.22 7.53 -17.60
C ALA A 53 20.04 6.75 -16.55
N GLN A 54 20.42 7.41 -15.46
CA GLN A 54 21.16 6.82 -14.35
C GLN A 54 20.26 6.70 -13.12
N PRO A 55 20.46 5.66 -12.30
CA PRO A 55 19.75 5.55 -11.03
C PRO A 55 20.17 6.68 -10.08
N GLU A 56 19.21 7.19 -9.34
CA GLU A 56 19.52 8.09 -8.24
C GLU A 56 19.88 7.28 -7.00
N VAL A 57 21.01 7.62 -6.39
CA VAL A 57 21.57 6.89 -5.27
C VAL A 57 21.84 7.83 -4.09
N TRP A 58 21.67 7.31 -2.88
CA TRP A 58 22.02 7.98 -1.63
C TRP A 58 22.76 7.01 -0.71
N PRO A 59 23.83 7.43 0.00
CA PRO A 59 24.35 8.81 0.07
C PRO A 59 25.23 9.22 -1.12
N ASN A 60 26.05 8.29 -1.61
CA ASN A 60 26.82 8.39 -2.85
C ASN A 60 27.16 6.97 -3.30
N ASN A 61 27.78 6.82 -4.48
CA ASN A 61 28.03 5.49 -5.05
C ASN A 61 28.91 4.62 -4.11
N ILE A 62 29.97 5.18 -3.53
CA ILE A 62 30.87 4.45 -2.61
C ILE A 62 30.13 4.01 -1.35
N GLY A 63 29.34 4.90 -0.74
CA GLY A 63 28.57 4.61 0.46
C GLY A 63 27.52 3.53 0.21
N VAL A 64 26.84 3.56 -0.93
CA VAL A 64 25.88 2.51 -1.32
C VAL A 64 26.60 1.16 -1.48
N GLN A 65 27.73 1.13 -2.18
CA GLN A 65 28.51 -0.11 -2.34
C GLN A 65 28.97 -0.67 -0.99
N ARG A 66 29.36 0.19 -0.04
CA ARG A 66 29.73 -0.22 1.33
C ARG A 66 28.56 -0.91 2.03
N VAL A 67 27.38 -0.28 2.03
CA VAL A 67 26.17 -0.84 2.67
C VAL A 67 25.76 -2.15 2.00
N LEU A 68 25.80 -2.23 0.67
CA LEU A 68 25.49 -3.45 -0.08
C LEU A 68 26.48 -4.58 0.23
N ALA A 69 27.79 -4.28 0.32
CA ALA A 69 28.80 -5.26 0.66
C ALA A 69 28.61 -5.79 2.08
N GLN A 70 28.26 -4.93 3.04
CA GLN A 70 27.95 -5.33 4.40
C GLN A 70 26.70 -6.23 4.44
N PHE A 71 25.63 -5.84 3.74
CA PHE A 71 24.40 -6.63 3.64
C PHE A 71 24.65 -8.03 3.07
N LYS A 72 25.44 -8.14 2.00
CA LYS A 72 25.80 -9.43 1.38
C LYS A 72 26.63 -10.35 2.27
N ARG A 73 27.33 -9.80 3.27
CA ARG A 73 28.11 -10.58 4.24
C ARG A 73 27.28 -11.11 5.41
N MET A 74 26.04 -10.63 5.58
CA MET A 74 25.15 -11.09 6.64
C MET A 74 24.57 -12.47 6.32
N PRO A 75 24.19 -13.29 7.31
CA PRO A 75 23.46 -14.53 7.08
C PRO A 75 22.14 -14.31 6.34
N GLU A 76 21.74 -15.25 5.47
CA GLU A 76 20.52 -15.13 4.64
C GLU A 76 19.23 -14.93 5.46
N MET A 77 19.16 -15.56 6.65
CA MET A 77 18.04 -15.39 7.57
C MET A 77 17.92 -13.92 8.04
N GLU A 78 19.03 -13.23 8.26
CA GLU A 78 19.03 -11.82 8.65
C GLU A 78 18.71 -10.90 7.47
N GLN A 79 19.24 -11.22 6.28
CA GLN A 79 18.96 -10.49 5.05
C GLN A 79 17.46 -10.44 4.73
N SER A 80 16.76 -11.55 4.95
CA SER A 80 15.35 -11.72 4.58
C SER A 80 14.35 -11.37 5.69
N LYS A 81 14.77 -11.33 6.97
CA LYS A 81 13.90 -11.21 8.16
C LYS A 81 12.82 -10.13 8.08
N LYS A 82 13.14 -8.98 7.50
CA LYS A 82 12.22 -7.84 7.34
C LYS A 82 12.20 -7.31 5.90
N MET A 83 12.62 -8.13 4.94
CA MET A 83 12.65 -7.73 3.54
C MET A 83 11.23 -7.64 2.99
N VAL A 84 10.92 -6.52 2.36
CA VAL A 84 9.70 -6.35 1.56
C VAL A 84 10.12 -6.25 0.10
N ASN A 85 9.65 -7.20 -0.70
CA ASN A 85 9.84 -7.20 -2.15
C ASN A 85 8.52 -6.90 -2.87
N GLN A 86 8.56 -6.78 -4.19
CA GLN A 86 7.38 -6.44 -4.98
C GLN A 86 6.28 -7.51 -4.86
N GLU A 87 6.64 -8.79 -4.82
CA GLU A 87 5.69 -9.90 -4.71
C GLU A 87 4.96 -9.88 -3.35
N SER A 88 5.70 -9.85 -2.25
CA SER A 88 5.14 -9.76 -0.89
C SER A 88 4.31 -8.50 -0.70
N PHE A 89 4.73 -7.37 -1.27
CA PHE A 89 3.94 -6.13 -1.25
C PHE A 89 2.62 -6.29 -2.00
N ILE A 90 2.62 -6.89 -3.20
CA ILE A 90 1.39 -7.14 -3.97
C ILE A 90 0.48 -8.11 -3.23
N LYS A 91 1.01 -9.20 -2.67
CA LYS A 91 0.24 -10.15 -1.84
C LYS A 91 -0.45 -9.44 -0.66
N GLN A 92 0.28 -8.63 0.10
CA GLN A 92 -0.30 -7.84 1.19
C GLN A 92 -1.42 -6.91 0.72
N ARG A 93 -1.30 -6.34 -0.48
CA ARG A 93 -2.35 -5.49 -1.04
C ARG A 93 -3.59 -6.25 -1.47
N ILE A 94 -3.43 -7.45 -2.01
CA ILE A 94 -4.54 -8.34 -2.35
C ILE A 94 -5.30 -8.70 -1.07
N THR A 95 -4.58 -9.10 -0.01
CA THR A 95 -5.20 -9.39 1.29
C THR A 95 -6.02 -8.20 1.81
N LYS A 96 -5.43 -6.99 1.82
CA LYS A 96 -6.16 -5.78 2.25
C LYS A 96 -7.39 -5.48 1.40
N ALA A 97 -7.33 -5.72 0.09
CA ALA A 97 -8.48 -5.54 -0.79
C ALA A 97 -9.59 -6.56 -0.49
N ASN A 98 -9.22 -7.81 -0.23
CA ASN A 98 -10.17 -8.86 0.15
C ASN A 98 -10.82 -8.58 1.51
N ASP A 99 -10.06 -8.08 2.49
CA ASP A 99 -10.61 -7.70 3.79
C ASP A 99 -11.61 -6.55 3.66
N GLN A 100 -11.30 -5.56 2.82
CA GLN A 100 -12.22 -4.47 2.52
C GLN A 100 -13.49 -4.96 1.82
N LEU A 101 -13.37 -5.92 0.90
CA LEU A 101 -14.51 -6.55 0.23
C LEU A 101 -15.41 -7.29 1.22
N LYS A 102 -14.83 -8.11 2.11
CA LYS A 102 -15.58 -8.81 3.18
C LYS A 102 -16.35 -7.84 4.06
N LYS A 103 -15.71 -6.72 4.43
CA LYS A 103 -16.36 -5.65 5.21
C LYS A 103 -17.56 -5.05 4.46
N GLN A 104 -17.40 -4.77 3.17
CA GLN A 104 -18.49 -4.23 2.34
C GLN A 104 -19.65 -5.21 2.18
N ILE A 105 -19.38 -6.51 2.02
CA ILE A 105 -20.41 -7.54 1.97
C ILE A 105 -21.24 -7.55 3.27
N LYS A 106 -20.57 -7.51 4.42
CA LYS A 106 -21.24 -7.45 5.72
C LYS A 106 -22.11 -6.19 5.86
N GLU A 107 -21.55 -5.02 5.55
CA GLU A 107 -22.29 -3.75 5.61
C GLU A 107 -23.50 -3.73 4.66
N ASN A 108 -23.38 -4.37 3.48
CA ASN A 108 -24.49 -4.48 2.55
C ASN A 108 -25.59 -5.40 3.09
N ARG A 109 -25.24 -6.56 3.68
CA ARG A 109 -26.21 -7.46 4.33
C ARG A 109 -26.98 -6.78 5.46
N GLU A 110 -26.28 -6.00 6.29
CA GLU A 110 -26.93 -5.24 7.38
C GLU A 110 -27.93 -4.22 6.83
N LYS A 111 -27.59 -3.53 5.73
CA LYS A 111 -28.51 -2.59 5.06
C LYS A 111 -29.69 -3.30 4.42
N GLU A 112 -29.47 -4.43 3.76
CA GLU A 112 -30.54 -5.25 3.16
C GLU A 112 -31.52 -5.74 4.23
N MET A 113 -31.01 -6.22 5.36
CA MET A 113 -31.84 -6.64 6.51
C MET A 113 -32.63 -5.48 7.10
N THR A 114 -32.01 -4.30 7.23
CA THR A 114 -32.68 -3.09 7.71
C THR A 114 -33.82 -2.67 6.78
N GLU A 115 -33.57 -2.71 5.47
CA GLU A 115 -34.57 -2.39 4.44
C GLU A 115 -35.74 -3.39 4.46
N VAL A 116 -35.45 -4.68 4.58
CA VAL A 116 -36.46 -5.73 4.74
C VAL A 116 -37.34 -5.47 5.96
N MET A 117 -36.73 -5.17 7.10
CA MET A 117 -37.46 -4.87 8.34
C MET A 117 -38.39 -3.67 8.17
N TYR A 118 -37.93 -2.59 7.54
CA TYR A 118 -38.75 -1.41 7.26
C TYR A 118 -39.94 -1.72 6.33
N GLN A 119 -39.73 -2.57 5.32
CA GLN A 119 -40.81 -2.99 4.41
C GLN A 119 -41.87 -3.86 5.11
N CYS A 120 -41.48 -4.70 6.07
CA CYS A 120 -42.42 -5.46 6.90
C CYS A 120 -43.24 -4.52 7.81
N LEU A 121 -42.60 -3.56 8.48
CA LEU A 121 -43.28 -2.61 9.37
C LEU A 121 -44.27 -1.71 8.63
N THR A 122 -43.97 -1.35 7.39
CA THR A 122 -44.86 -0.51 6.55
C THR A 122 -45.94 -1.31 5.81
N GLY A 123 -46.03 -2.63 6.04
CA GLY A 123 -47.02 -3.50 5.40
C GLY A 123 -46.77 -3.74 3.89
N LYS A 124 -45.60 -3.36 3.37
CA LYS A 124 -45.23 -3.52 1.95
C LYS A 124 -44.67 -4.90 1.61
N ARG A 125 -44.24 -5.68 2.61
CA ARG A 125 -43.86 -7.09 2.49
C ARG A 125 -44.48 -7.93 3.58
N ASP A 126 -44.99 -9.11 3.21
CA ASP A 126 -45.43 -10.12 4.16
C ASP A 126 -44.23 -10.93 4.68
N HIS A 127 -44.04 -10.94 6.00
CA HIS A 127 -42.98 -11.67 6.71
C HIS A 127 -42.95 -13.18 6.42
N SER A 128 -44.07 -13.75 6.00
CA SER A 128 -44.22 -15.18 5.65
C SER A 128 -43.47 -15.60 4.37
N LYS A 129 -43.00 -14.63 3.55
CA LYS A 129 -42.31 -14.87 2.27
C LYS A 129 -40.80 -14.62 2.31
N LEU A 130 -40.21 -14.50 3.51
CA LEU A 130 -38.76 -14.34 3.67
C LEU A 130 -38.07 -15.70 3.58
N ASP A 131 -37.30 -15.91 2.52
CA ASP A 131 -36.46 -17.10 2.35
C ASP A 131 -35.25 -17.03 3.29
N PRO A 132 -35.09 -17.95 4.26
CA PRO A 132 -33.93 -17.98 5.16
C PRO A 132 -32.61 -18.24 4.43
N ALA A 133 -32.65 -18.84 3.23
CA ALA A 133 -31.46 -19.22 2.45
C ALA A 133 -31.01 -18.15 1.44
N GLY A 134 -31.80 -17.09 1.22
CA GLY A 134 -31.48 -16.01 0.27
C GLY A 134 -30.43 -15.00 0.75
N PHE A 135 -29.87 -15.20 1.94
CA PHE A 135 -28.93 -14.27 2.61
C PHE A 135 -27.51 -14.88 2.81
N GLU A 136 -27.15 -15.94 2.07
CA GLU A 136 -25.82 -16.57 2.10
C GLU A 136 -24.73 -15.88 1.29
#